data_AF-A0A835HLH8-F1
#
_entry.id   AF-A0A835HLH8-F1
#
_cell.length_a   1.000
_cell.length_b   1.000
_cell.length_c   1.000
_cell.angle_alpha   90.00
_cell.angle_beta   90.00
_cell.angle_gamma   90.00
#
_symmetry.space_group_name_H-M   'P 1'
#
loop_
_entity.id
_entity.type
_entity.pdbx_description
1 polymer ?
#
loop_
_entity_poly.entity_id
_entity_poly.type
_entity_poly.pdbx_seq_one_letter_code
_entity_poly.pdbx_strand_id
1 'polypeptide(L)'
;MSNIGGGYKSAKSVERVLNQALKKLPSRTPPSTSLIKVIRRAQSLQKLRGDTHLAVDQLILGLLEDSQVGDVLKEAGVRGARVKTEVEKLRGKEGTKDSSASGDSNFQALKTYGRDLVEQAAKLDSVIGRDEEI
;
A
#
# COMPACT_ATOMS: atom_id res chain seq x y z
N MET A 1 24.48 -2.21 12.27
CA MET A 1 25.00 -1.82 10.94
C MET A 1 24.42 -2.76 9.90
N SER A 2 23.43 -2.37 9.09
CA SER A 2 22.92 -3.29 8.06
C SER A 2 22.04 -2.62 6.99
N ASN A 3 22.57 -2.64 5.76
CA ASN A 3 21.86 -2.89 4.51
C ASN A 3 20.99 -1.81 3.83
N ILE A 4 21.00 -0.55 4.26
CA ILE A 4 20.23 0.52 3.58
C ILE A 4 20.75 0.77 2.15
N GLY A 5 22.06 0.66 1.92
CA GLY A 5 22.68 0.90 0.60
C GLY A 5 22.41 -0.17 -0.47
N GLY A 6 22.11 -1.41 -0.08
CA GLY A 6 21.79 -2.50 -1.01
C GLY A 6 20.34 -2.50 -1.49
N GLY A 7 19.42 -2.11 -0.61
CA GLY A 7 17.99 -1.98 -0.93
C GLY A 7 17.73 -0.88 -1.96
N TYR A 8 18.37 0.28 -1.80
CA TYR A 8 18.21 1.40 -2.73
C TYR A 8 18.72 1.11 -4.15
N LYS A 9 19.87 0.41 -4.28
CA LYS A 9 20.38 -0.04 -5.58
C LYS A 9 19.46 -1.05 -6.26
N SER A 10 18.88 -1.96 -5.47
CA SER A 10 17.92 -2.96 -5.97
C SER A 10 16.63 -2.31 -6.44
N ALA A 11 16.09 -1.35 -5.67
CA ALA A 11 14.91 -0.58 -6.05
C ALA A 11 15.12 0.19 -7.37
N LYS A 12 16.27 0.86 -7.53
CA LYS A 12 16.64 1.52 -8.80
C LYS A 12 16.74 0.54 -9.97
N SER A 13 17.23 -0.67 -9.73
CA SER A 13 17.29 -1.72 -10.76
C SER A 13 15.88 -2.12 -11.21
N VAL A 14 14.97 -2.37 -10.25
CA VAL A 14 13.56 -2.68 -10.53
C VAL A 14 12.90 -1.55 -11.31
N GLU A 15 13.07 -0.30 -10.87
CA GLU A 15 12.51 0.88 -11.53
C GLU A 15 12.99 1.00 -12.98
N ARG A 16 14.29 0.78 -13.22
CA ARG A 16 14.88 0.81 -14.56
C ARG A 16 14.27 -0.27 -15.47
N VAL A 17 14.20 -1.52 -15.00
CA VAL A 17 13.65 -2.65 -15.78
C VAL A 17 12.17 -2.44 -16.04
N LEU A 18 11.41 -2.01 -15.03
CA LEU A 18 9.99 -1.71 -15.15
C LEU A 18 9.74 -0.61 -16.19
N ASN A 19 10.47 0.50 -16.11
CA ASN A 19 10.36 1.59 -17.09
C ASN A 19 10.71 1.12 -18.51
N GLN A 20 11.67 0.21 -18.66
CA GLN A 20 12.00 -0.39 -19.95
C GLN A 20 10.89 -1.30 -20.47
N ALA A 21 10.22 -2.06 -19.60
CA ALA A 21 9.06 -2.88 -19.96
C ALA A 21 7.86 -2.00 -20.35
N LEU A 22 7.59 -0.93 -19.60
CA LEU A 22 6.49 0.01 -19.86
C LEU A 22 6.66 0.74 -21.20
N LYS A 23 7.89 1.15 -21.55
CA LYS A 23 8.19 1.78 -22.85
C LYS A 23 7.88 0.90 -24.06
N LYS A 24 7.86 -0.42 -23.88
CA LYS A 24 7.51 -1.38 -24.96
C LYS A 24 6.00 -1.51 -25.16
N LEU A 25 5.19 -1.02 -24.23
CA LEU A 25 3.74 -1.10 -24.31
C LEU A 25 3.17 0.07 -25.15
N PRO A 26 2.09 -0.17 -25.92
CA PRO A 26 1.41 0.88 -26.66
C PRO A 26 0.71 1.88 -25.73
N SER A 27 0.71 3.16 -26.13
CA SER A 27 0.25 4.32 -25.34
C SER A 27 -1.22 4.27 -24.86
N ARG A 28 -2.09 3.52 -25.55
CA ARG A 28 -3.47 3.31 -25.12
C ARG A 28 -3.86 1.85 -25.26
N THR A 29 -4.11 1.20 -24.13
CA THR A 29 -4.68 -0.14 -24.08
C THR A 29 -5.88 -0.15 -23.14
N PRO A 30 -6.99 -0.83 -23.51
CA PRO A 30 -8.05 -1.12 -22.57
C PRO A 30 -7.49 -1.96 -21.41
N PRO A 31 -8.13 -1.97 -20.22
CA PRO A 31 -7.67 -2.79 -19.10
C PRO A 31 -7.49 -4.23 -19.54
N SER A 32 -6.27 -4.74 -19.41
CA SER A 32 -5.95 -6.09 -19.85
C SER A 32 -6.66 -7.12 -18.98
N THR A 33 -6.94 -8.29 -19.56
CA THR A 33 -7.46 -9.43 -18.80
C THR A 33 -6.52 -9.82 -17.64
N SER A 34 -5.20 -9.57 -17.77
CA SER A 34 -4.24 -9.76 -16.67
C SER A 34 -4.49 -8.80 -15.51
N LEU A 35 -4.73 -7.51 -15.78
CA LEU A 35 -5.06 -6.52 -14.74
C LEU A 35 -6.32 -6.91 -13.97
N ILE A 36 -7.36 -7.37 -14.67
CA ILE A 36 -8.61 -7.82 -14.03
C ILE A 36 -8.35 -9.02 -13.10
N LYS A 37 -7.51 -9.98 -13.53
CA LYS A 37 -7.13 -11.12 -12.68
C LYS A 37 -6.38 -10.68 -11.43
N VAL A 38 -5.44 -9.74 -11.57
CA VAL A 38 -4.68 -9.16 -10.44
C VAL A 38 -5.63 -8.50 -9.44
N ILE A 39 -6.55 -7.64 -9.91
CA ILE A 39 -7.52 -6.96 -9.03
C ILE A 39 -8.40 -7.97 -8.30
N ARG A 40 -8.91 -9.01 -8.99
CA ARG A 40 -9.72 -10.06 -8.36
C ARG A 40 -8.95 -10.84 -7.29
N ARG A 41 -7.66 -11.13 -7.54
CA ARG A 41 -6.78 -11.78 -6.55
C ARG A 41 -6.59 -10.89 -5.33
N ALA A 42 -6.26 -9.62 -5.55
CA ALA A 42 -6.09 -8.65 -4.48
C ALA A 42 -7.36 -8.51 -3.62
N GLN A 43 -8.54 -8.44 -4.24
CA GLN A 43 -9.84 -8.43 -3.55
C GLN A 43 -10.10 -9.73 -2.77
N SER A 44 -9.66 -10.89 -3.27
CA SER A 44 -9.79 -12.15 -2.56
C SER A 44 -8.92 -12.18 -1.31
N LEU A 45 -7.68 -11.67 -1.40
CA LEU A 45 -6.77 -11.55 -0.28
C LEU A 45 -7.26 -10.54 0.77
N GLN A 46 -7.81 -9.40 0.33
CA GLN A 46 -8.49 -8.43 1.18
C GLN A 46 -9.60 -9.11 2.01
N LYS A 47 -10.51 -9.84 1.34
CA LYS A 47 -11.62 -10.52 2.01
C LYS A 47 -11.14 -11.59 2.99
N LEU A 48 -10.12 -12.37 2.61
CA LEU A 48 -9.53 -13.38 3.47
C LEU A 48 -8.96 -12.78 4.77
N ARG A 49 -8.42 -11.56 4.68
CA ARG A 49 -7.84 -10.84 5.82
C ARG A 49 -8.87 -10.00 6.59
N GLY A 50 -10.10 -9.88 6.09
CA GLY A 50 -11.17 -9.12 6.73
C GLY A 50 -10.99 -7.61 6.65
N ASP A 51 -10.28 -7.12 5.65
CA ASP A 51 -10.07 -5.69 5.41
C ASP A 51 -11.30 -5.06 4.76
N THR A 52 -11.66 -3.85 5.20
CA THR A 52 -12.83 -3.12 4.68
C THR A 52 -12.57 -2.52 3.30
N HIS A 53 -11.31 -2.13 3.04
CA HIS A 53 -10.87 -1.52 1.79
C HIS A 53 -9.75 -2.33 1.13
N LEU A 54 -9.60 -2.18 -0.19
CA LEU A 54 -8.50 -2.79 -0.92
C LEU A 54 -7.20 -2.00 -0.67
N ALA A 55 -6.41 -2.44 0.29
CA ALA A 55 -5.13 -1.82 0.62
C ALA A 55 -4.04 -2.11 -0.44
N VAL A 56 -3.04 -1.23 -0.51
CA VAL A 56 -1.98 -1.26 -1.52
C VAL A 56 -1.13 -2.52 -1.42
N ASP A 57 -0.92 -3.02 -0.21
CA ASP A 57 -0.21 -4.26 0.07
C ASP A 57 -0.92 -5.48 -0.57
N GLN A 58 -2.26 -5.56 -0.50
CA GLN A 58 -3.04 -6.62 -1.14
C GLN A 58 -2.92 -6.55 -2.67
N LEU A 59 -2.88 -5.34 -3.22
CA LEU A 59 -2.63 -5.13 -4.64
C LEU A 59 -1.22 -5.58 -5.04
N ILE A 60 -0.20 -5.24 -4.25
CA ILE A 60 1.18 -5.69 -4.47
C ILE A 60 1.26 -7.22 -4.42
N LEU A 61 0.63 -7.86 -3.42
CA LEU A 61 0.58 -9.32 -3.33
C LEU A 61 -0.12 -9.95 -4.54
N GLY A 62 -1.22 -9.35 -5.02
CA GLY A 62 -1.91 -9.78 -6.24
C GLY A 62 -1.05 -9.64 -7.51
N LEU A 63 -0.23 -8.59 -7.59
CA LEU A 63 0.71 -8.34 -8.69
C LEU A 63 1.86 -9.34 -8.72
N LEU A 64 2.38 -9.76 -7.56
CA LEU A 64 3.47 -10.73 -7.49
C LEU A 64 3.11 -12.11 -8.06
N GLU A 65 1.81 -12.42 -8.15
CA GLU A 65 1.28 -13.65 -8.75
C GLU A 65 1.05 -13.53 -10.28
N ASP A 66 1.36 -12.37 -10.87
CA ASP A 66 1.35 -12.19 -12.33
C ASP A 66 2.73 -12.55 -12.92
N SER A 67 2.73 -13.35 -13.99
CA SER A 67 3.97 -13.82 -14.60
C SER A 67 4.83 -12.69 -15.17
N GLN A 68 4.20 -11.65 -15.74
CA GLN A 68 4.94 -10.52 -16.32
C GLN A 68 5.68 -9.73 -15.23
N VAL A 69 5.04 -9.54 -14.08
CA VAL A 69 5.66 -8.89 -12.91
C VAL A 69 6.78 -9.77 -12.35
N GLY A 70 6.53 -11.08 -12.25
CA GLY A 70 7.55 -12.04 -11.82
C GLY A 70 8.82 -12.01 -12.68
N ASP A 71 8.67 -11.89 -13.99
CA ASP A 71 9.80 -11.84 -14.92
C ASP A 71 10.57 -10.51 -14.84
N VAL A 72 9.87 -9.39 -14.69
CA VAL A 72 10.49 -8.07 -14.42
C VAL A 72 11.31 -8.08 -13.13
N LEU A 73 10.78 -8.70 -12.06
CA LEU A 73 11.50 -8.81 -10.79
C LEU A 73 12.74 -9.70 -10.91
N LYS A 74 12.65 -10.83 -11.62
CA LYS A 74 13.80 -11.71 -11.87
C LYS A 74 14.89 -10.98 -12.67
N GLU A 75 14.51 -10.25 -13.72
CA GLU A 75 15.45 -9.44 -14.52
C GLU A 75 16.12 -8.35 -13.68
N ALA A 76 15.41 -7.79 -12.70
CA ALA A 76 15.97 -6.84 -11.74
C ALA A 76 16.83 -7.49 -10.63
N GLY A 77 16.92 -8.82 -10.58
CA GLY A 77 17.65 -9.57 -9.55
C GLY A 77 16.90 -9.71 -8.21
N VAL A 78 15.59 -9.45 -8.20
CA VAL A 78 14.74 -9.49 -7.01
C VAL A 78 13.87 -10.75 -7.02
N ARG A 79 13.89 -11.50 -5.90
CA ARG A 79 13.03 -12.67 -5.72
C ARG A 79 11.66 -12.23 -5.22
N GLY A 80 10.59 -12.49 -5.98
CA GLY A 80 9.21 -12.16 -5.59
C GLY A 80 8.81 -12.72 -4.21
N ALA A 81 9.30 -13.92 -3.86
CA ALA A 81 9.08 -14.50 -2.53
C ALA A 81 9.64 -13.63 -1.38
N ARG A 82 10.80 -12.98 -1.57
CA ARG A 82 11.33 -12.04 -0.57
C ARG A 82 10.43 -10.81 -0.46
N VAL A 83 9.95 -10.28 -1.57
CA VAL A 83 9.04 -9.13 -1.58
C VAL A 83 7.77 -9.46 -0.80
N LYS A 84 7.16 -10.62 -1.07
CA LYS A 84 5.97 -11.12 -0.34
C LYS A 84 6.20 -11.16 1.17
N THR A 85 7.30 -11.78 1.61
CA THR A 85 7.64 -11.87 3.04
C THR A 85 7.86 -10.49 3.68
N GLU A 86 8.53 -9.57 2.99
CA GLU A 86 8.75 -8.22 3.54
C GLU A 86 7.46 -7.40 3.59
N VAL A 87 6.57 -7.51 2.60
CA VAL A 87 5.24 -6.88 2.61
C VAL A 87 4.41 -7.38 3.79
N GLU A 88 4.38 -8.70 4.03
CA GLU A 88 3.67 -9.27 5.17
C GLU A 88 4.26 -8.82 6.52
N LYS A 89 5.59 -8.68 6.62
CA LYS A 89 6.27 -8.16 7.81
C LYS A 89 5.97 -6.70 8.09
N LEU A 90 5.93 -5.85 7.06
CA LEU A 90 5.62 -4.42 7.21
C LEU A 90 4.22 -4.24 7.79
N ARG A 91 3.25 -4.98 7.26
CA ARG A 91 1.87 -4.93 7.75
C ARG A 91 1.70 -5.47 9.17
N GLY A 92 2.44 -6.52 9.53
CA GLY A 92 2.47 -7.03 10.90
C GLY A 92 2.99 -6.02 11.94
N LYS A 93 3.72 -4.98 11.50
CA LYS A 93 4.17 -3.87 12.35
C LYS A 93 3.15 -2.73 12.44
N GLU A 94 2.30 -2.55 11.43
CA GLU A 94 1.27 -1.50 11.38
C GLU A 94 -0.05 -1.87 12.09
N GLY A 95 -0.21 -3.14 12.45
CA GLY A 95 -1.07 -3.54 13.56
C GLY A 95 -2.51 -3.04 13.52
N THR A 96 -3.17 -2.96 12.36
CA THR A 96 -4.63 -2.71 12.33
C THR A 96 -5.23 -3.16 11.00
N LYS A 97 -6.51 -3.57 11.03
CA LYS A 97 -7.33 -3.68 9.81
C LYS A 97 -7.27 -2.34 9.08
N ASP A 98 -6.86 -2.36 7.81
CA ASP A 98 -6.76 -1.14 7.02
C ASP A 98 -8.15 -0.56 6.78
N SER A 99 -8.50 0.41 7.63
CA SER A 99 -9.75 1.14 7.57
C SER A 99 -9.58 2.46 6.80
N SER A 100 -8.33 2.89 6.57
CA SER A 100 -7.98 4.09 5.81
C SER A 100 -7.50 3.74 4.40
N ALA A 101 -8.09 4.39 3.40
CA ALA A 101 -7.71 4.21 2.00
C ALA A 101 -6.36 4.86 1.61
N SER A 102 -5.84 5.76 2.44
CA SER A 102 -4.54 6.45 2.27
C SER A 102 -4.09 7.00 3.63
N GLY A 103 -2.99 6.54 4.24
CA GLY A 103 -2.66 7.10 5.55
C GLY A 103 -1.39 6.68 6.28
N ASP A 104 -0.31 6.24 5.64
CA ASP A 104 0.79 5.66 6.42
C ASP A 104 1.73 6.67 7.09
N SER A 105 2.02 7.85 6.48
CA SER A 105 2.99 8.78 7.07
C SER A 105 2.37 9.89 7.94
N ASN A 106 1.24 10.47 7.54
CA ASN A 106 0.63 11.60 8.27
C ASN A 106 -0.15 11.17 9.52
N PHE A 107 -0.74 9.97 9.52
CA PHE A 107 -1.62 9.53 10.60
C PHE A 107 -0.85 9.15 11.87
N GLN A 108 0.34 8.55 11.73
CA GLN A 108 1.20 8.21 12.88
C GLN A 108 1.74 9.44 13.61
N ALA A 109 2.05 10.53 12.90
CA ALA A 109 2.48 11.79 13.52
C ALA A 109 1.33 12.46 14.30
N LEU A 110 0.13 12.51 13.72
CA LEU A 110 -1.07 13.07 14.38
C LEU A 110 -1.53 12.22 15.56
N LYS A 111 -1.37 10.89 15.54
CA LYS A 111 -1.71 10.02 16.68
C LYS A 111 -0.70 10.11 17.83
N THR A 112 0.56 10.43 17.52
CA THR A 112 1.64 10.54 18.52
C THR A 112 1.71 11.93 19.16
N TYR A 113 1.36 12.99 18.42
CA TYR A 113 1.49 14.38 18.89
C TYR A 113 0.21 15.23 18.78
N GLY A 114 -0.84 14.72 18.16
CA GLY A 114 -2.14 15.36 18.04
C GLY A 114 -3.16 14.78 19.01
N ARG A 115 -4.09 15.63 19.45
CA ARG A 115 -5.25 15.23 20.23
C ARG A 115 -6.48 15.36 19.34
N ASP A 116 -7.19 14.27 19.09
CA ASP A 116 -8.41 14.29 18.31
C ASP A 116 -9.54 14.92 19.15
N LEU A 117 -9.92 16.14 18.79
CA LEU A 117 -10.99 16.90 19.46
C LEU A 117 -12.38 16.55 18.90
N VAL A 118 -12.47 15.92 17.73
CA VAL A 118 -13.75 15.48 17.13
C VAL A 118 -14.25 14.23 17.83
N GLU A 119 -13.37 13.27 18.11
CA GLU A 119 -13.69 12.09 18.90
C GLU A 119 -14.02 12.45 20.36
N GLN A 120 -13.40 13.50 20.90
CA GLN A 120 -13.70 14.01 22.24
C GLN A 120 -14.96 14.87 22.31
N ALA A 121 -15.38 15.50 21.22
CA ALA A 121 -16.61 16.31 21.16
C ALA A 121 -17.88 15.49 21.46
N ALA A 122 -17.88 14.18 21.16
CA ALA A 122 -18.99 13.29 21.53
C ALA A 122 -19.14 13.05 23.04
N LYS A 123 -18.12 13.43 23.85
CA LYS A 123 -18.10 13.32 25.31
C LYS A 123 -18.01 14.68 26.01
N LEU A 124 -17.92 15.78 25.26
CA LEU A 124 -17.88 17.13 25.81
C LEU A 124 -19.31 17.66 25.96
N ASP A 125 -19.55 18.37 27.06
CA ASP A 125 -20.82 19.02 27.33
C ASP A 125 -21.13 20.06 26.24
N SER A 126 -22.40 20.27 25.92
CA SER A 126 -22.77 21.15 24.81
C SER A 126 -22.27 22.58 25.05
N VAL A 127 -21.67 23.19 24.03
CA VAL A 127 -21.21 24.58 24.12
C VAL A 127 -22.43 25.48 23.98
N ILE A 128 -22.88 26.08 25.09
CA ILE A 128 -24.04 26.99 25.11
C ILE A 128 -23.56 28.45 25.07
N GLY A 129 -24.06 29.24 24.13
CA GLY A 129 -23.92 30.70 24.11
C GLY A 129 -22.63 31.25 23.47
N ARG A 130 -22.01 30.49 22.56
CA ARG A 130 -20.83 30.93 21.77
C ARG A 130 -21.05 30.86 20.26
N ASP A 131 -22.30 30.97 19.80
CA ASP A 131 -22.65 30.86 18.37
C ASP A 131 -22.01 31.95 17.48
N GLU A 132 -21.52 33.04 18.08
CA GLU A 132 -20.89 34.15 17.35
C GLU A 132 -19.38 33.95 17.07
N GLU A 133 -18.71 32.98 17.73
CA GLU A 133 -17.25 32.80 17.69
C GLU A 133 -16.77 31.42 17.17
N ILE A 134 -17.67 30.49 16.83
CA ILE A 134 -17.34 29.11 16.39
C ILE A 134 -17.60 28.94 14.89
#